data_AF-A0A9E4HAZ3-F1
#
_entry.id   AF-A0A9E4HAZ3-F1
#
_cell.length_a   1.000
_cell.length_b   1.000
_cell.length_c   1.000
_cell.angle_alpha   90.00
_cell.angle_beta   90.00
_cell.angle_gamma   90.00
#
_symmetry.space_group_name_H-M   'P 1'
#
loop_
_entity.id
_entity.type
_entity.pdbx_description
1 polymer ?
#
loop_
_entity_poly.entity_id
_entity_poly.type
_entity_poly.pdbx_seq_one_letter_code
_entity_poly.pdbx_strand_id
1 'polypeptide(L)'
;MWEKQYQTLFGWIPGFLSFLLIACGRVAEPPMQAGGLYVVEDGRGGFRPAKMIRFDSAVVHLRLYSNRLAFRPDTIVSDTLHWRVKSGELPSYEHFPMSRQLFASWSPELRGFDSVTIDEIRMVEEWKTSGGEIVGGG
;
A
#
# COMPACT_ATOMS: atom_id res chain seq x y z
N MET A 1 -49.50 39.23 -37.88
CA MET A 1 -50.31 38.01 -37.73
C MET A 1 -49.44 36.84 -38.15
N TRP A 2 -49.14 35.96 -37.16
CA TRP A 2 -48.71 34.55 -37.22
C TRP A 2 -47.94 34.00 -38.43
N GLU A 3 -46.71 33.53 -38.19
CA GLU A 3 -46.31 32.10 -38.12
C GLU A 3 -46.53 31.29 -39.42
N LYS A 4 -45.46 30.72 -40.00
CA LYS A 4 -45.00 29.36 -39.67
C LYS A 4 -43.65 29.04 -40.33
N GLN A 5 -42.83 28.38 -39.52
CA GLN A 5 -41.53 27.76 -39.78
C GLN A 5 -41.63 26.68 -40.86
N TYR A 6 -40.56 26.35 -41.58
CA TYR A 6 -40.08 24.97 -41.73
C TYR A 6 -38.57 24.93 -42.02
N GLN A 7 -37.89 24.12 -41.21
CA GLN A 7 -36.47 23.88 -41.20
C GLN A 7 -36.01 23.08 -42.42
N THR A 8 -34.74 23.26 -42.81
CA THR A 8 -33.84 22.16 -43.18
C THR A 8 -32.46 22.75 -43.44
N LEU A 9 -31.52 22.54 -42.53
CA LEU A 9 -30.12 22.31 -42.89
C LEU A 9 -29.51 21.39 -41.83
N PHE A 10 -29.56 20.09 -42.12
CA PHE A 10 -28.74 19.06 -41.49
C PHE A 10 -27.27 19.37 -41.78
N GLY A 11 -26.65 20.18 -40.92
CA GLY A 11 -25.21 20.33 -40.85
C GLY A 11 -24.62 19.08 -40.20
N TRP A 12 -23.87 18.31 -40.98
CA TRP A 12 -23.08 17.19 -40.52
C TRP A 12 -22.06 17.67 -39.48
N ILE A 13 -22.23 17.29 -38.21
CA ILE A 13 -21.16 17.35 -37.21
C ILE A 13 -20.46 15.99 -37.27
N PRO A 14 -19.24 15.89 -37.86
CA PRO A 14 -18.47 14.66 -37.80
C PRO A 14 -18.14 14.37 -36.33
N GLY A 15 -18.35 13.12 -35.94
CA GLY A 15 -18.28 12.64 -34.57
C GLY A 15 -17.02 13.07 -33.85
N PHE A 16 -17.20 13.83 -32.77
CA PHE A 16 -16.22 13.91 -31.71
C PHE A 16 -16.16 12.55 -31.03
N LEU A 17 -15.28 11.70 -31.56
CA LEU A 17 -14.79 10.49 -30.91
C LEU A 17 -14.06 10.95 -29.65
N SER A 18 -14.80 11.10 -28.55
CA SER A 18 -14.24 11.27 -27.21
C SER A 18 -13.43 10.02 -26.88
N PHE A 19 -12.14 10.06 -27.23
CA PHE A 19 -11.13 9.19 -26.67
C PHE A 19 -11.10 9.46 -25.17
N LEU A 20 -11.84 8.65 -24.42
CA LEU A 20 -11.66 8.43 -23.01
C LEU A 20 -10.22 7.96 -22.81
N LEU A 21 -9.32 8.91 -22.54
CA LEU A 21 -7.97 8.64 -22.07
C LEU A 21 -8.11 7.98 -20.70
N ILE A 22 -8.27 6.66 -20.69
CA ILE A 22 -7.97 5.83 -19.53
C ILE A 22 -6.45 5.94 -19.37
N ALA A 23 -6.02 7.03 -18.75
CA ALA A 23 -4.71 7.12 -18.14
C ALA A 23 -4.71 6.05 -17.06
N CYS A 24 -4.28 4.84 -17.44
CA CYS A 24 -3.91 3.80 -16.51
C CYS A 24 -2.69 4.36 -15.78
N GLY A 25 -2.93 5.17 -14.74
CA GLY A 25 -1.90 5.73 -13.90
C GLY A 25 -1.11 4.56 -13.37
N ARG A 26 0.12 4.38 -13.87
CA ARG A 26 1.06 3.45 -13.26
C ARG A 26 1.20 3.93 -11.82
N VAL A 27 0.60 3.19 -10.88
CA VAL A 27 0.83 3.39 -9.46
C VAL A 27 2.33 3.24 -9.30
N ALA A 28 3.01 4.34 -8.94
CA ALA A 28 4.43 4.29 -8.71
C ALA A 28 4.67 3.28 -7.59
N GLU A 29 5.49 2.27 -7.85
CA GLU A 29 5.88 1.30 -6.84
C GLU A 29 6.53 2.04 -5.67
N PRO A 30 6.15 1.75 -4.41
CA PRO A 30 6.72 2.43 -3.28
C PRO A 30 8.22 2.14 -3.17
N PRO A 31 9.03 3.07 -2.64
CA PRO A 31 10.45 2.82 -2.42
C PRO A 31 10.60 1.67 -1.43
N MET A 32 11.05 0.50 -1.89
CA MET A 32 11.26 -0.67 -1.04
C MET A 32 12.69 -0.68 -0.52
N GLN A 33 12.85 -0.69 0.79
CA GLN A 33 14.16 -0.70 1.44
C GLN A 33 14.10 -1.51 2.72
N ALA A 34 14.98 -2.50 2.84
CA ALA A 34 15.15 -3.26 4.07
C ALA A 34 15.55 -2.32 5.21
N GLY A 35 14.93 -2.50 6.37
CA GLY A 35 15.02 -1.59 7.52
C GLY A 35 14.13 -0.36 7.42
N GLY A 36 13.47 -0.11 6.27
CA GLY A 36 12.55 1.00 6.12
C GLY A 36 11.36 0.88 7.07
N LEU A 37 11.06 1.97 7.77
CA LEU A 37 9.86 2.13 8.57
C LEU A 37 8.82 2.88 7.74
N TYR A 38 7.71 2.22 7.46
CA TYR A 38 6.63 2.70 6.63
C TYR A 38 5.40 3.01 7.48
N VAL A 39 4.62 3.98 7.02
CA VAL A 39 3.24 4.20 7.46
C VAL A 39 2.32 3.74 6.34
N VAL A 40 1.41 2.83 6.65
CA VAL A 40 0.47 2.21 5.71
C VAL A 40 -0.97 2.41 6.16
N GLU A 41 -1.92 2.35 5.24
CA GLU A 41 -3.34 2.40 5.59
C GLU A 41 -3.78 1.15 6.35
N ASP A 42 -4.63 1.31 7.38
CA ASP A 42 -5.14 0.20 8.19
C ASP A 42 -6.45 -0.41 7.66
N GLY A 43 -6.97 0.12 6.54
CA GLY A 43 -8.26 -0.26 5.95
C GLY A 43 -9.50 0.20 6.74
N ARG A 44 -9.33 0.95 7.82
CA ARG A 44 -10.38 1.45 8.74
C ARG A 44 -10.33 2.96 8.91
N GLY A 45 -9.77 3.67 7.93
CA GLY A 45 -9.61 5.13 7.94
C GLY A 45 -8.48 5.64 8.83
N GLY A 46 -7.63 4.76 9.36
CA GLY A 46 -6.41 5.12 10.10
C GLY A 46 -5.16 4.62 9.39
N PHE A 47 -4.04 4.75 10.09
CA PHE A 47 -2.75 4.28 9.62
C PHE A 47 -2.08 3.39 10.65
N ARG A 48 -1.14 2.57 10.19
CA ARG A 48 -0.32 1.73 11.05
C ARG A 48 1.15 1.74 10.61
N PRO A 49 2.10 1.62 11.54
CA PRO A 49 3.50 1.43 11.19
C PRO A 49 3.78 0.00 10.72
N ALA A 50 4.71 -0.13 9.78
CA ALA A 50 5.27 -1.39 9.28
C ALA A 50 6.78 -1.25 9.08
N LYS A 51 7.58 -2.23 9.49
CA LYS A 51 9.02 -2.29 9.19
C LYS A 51 9.25 -3.32 8.09
N MET A 52 9.97 -2.94 7.03
CA MET A 52 10.38 -3.87 6.00
C MET A 52 11.61 -4.64 6.46
N ILE A 53 11.46 -5.95 6.68
CA ILE A 53 12.56 -6.85 7.05
C ILE A 53 13.37 -7.20 5.80
N ARG A 54 12.67 -7.67 4.77
CA ARG A 54 13.26 -8.08 3.49
C ARG A 54 12.20 -8.00 2.39
N PHE A 55 12.65 -7.96 1.15
CA PHE A 55 11.78 -8.10 -0.01
C PHE A 55 12.52 -8.88 -1.12
N ASP A 56 11.75 -9.49 -2.02
CA ASP A 56 12.24 -10.09 -3.25
C ASP A 56 11.37 -9.67 -4.45
N SER A 57 11.44 -10.40 -5.56
CA SER A 57 10.69 -10.05 -6.77
C SER A 57 9.17 -10.01 -6.57
N ALA A 58 8.61 -10.81 -5.65
CA ALA A 58 7.17 -10.97 -5.49
C ALA A 58 6.66 -10.72 -4.07
N VAL A 59 7.51 -10.92 -3.06
CA VAL A 59 7.11 -10.91 -1.64
C VAL A 59 7.80 -9.77 -0.90
N VAL A 60 7.06 -9.14 0.01
CA VAL A 60 7.61 -8.31 1.07
C VAL A 60 7.41 -9.01 2.41
N HIS A 61 8.46 -8.99 3.23
CA HIS A 61 8.45 -9.49 4.60
C HIS A 61 8.42 -8.29 5.53
N LEU A 62 7.31 -8.11 6.23
CA LEU A 62 7.11 -6.99 7.12
C LEU A 62 7.04 -7.45 8.57
N ARG A 63 7.45 -6.58 9.48
CA ARG A 63 6.94 -6.54 10.85
C ARG A 63 5.84 -5.51 10.89
N LEU A 64 4.67 -5.85 11.43
CA LEU A 64 3.56 -4.93 11.60
C LEU A 64 3.38 -4.60 13.08
N TYR A 65 3.37 -3.32 13.41
CA TYR A 65 3.21 -2.84 14.79
C TYR A 65 1.73 -2.70 15.15
N SER A 66 1.41 -2.71 16.44
CA SER A 66 0.04 -2.60 16.93
C SER A 66 -0.49 -1.17 16.92
N ASN A 67 0.39 -0.15 16.84
CA ASN A 67 -0.02 1.25 16.85
C ASN A 67 -1.09 1.52 15.79
N ARG A 68 -2.13 2.25 16.21
CA ARG A 68 -3.10 2.86 15.32
C ARG A 68 -2.91 4.37 15.35
N LEU A 69 -2.66 4.95 14.18
CA LEU A 69 -2.36 6.37 14.00
C LEU A 69 -3.56 7.03 13.32
N ALA A 70 -3.97 8.21 13.80
CA ALA A 70 -5.05 8.97 13.21
C ALA A 70 -4.61 9.73 11.93
N PHE A 71 -3.32 10.01 11.79
CA PHE A 71 -2.71 10.69 10.65
C PHE A 71 -1.32 10.11 10.37
N ARG A 72 -0.76 10.39 9.19
CA ARG A 72 0.61 10.00 8.83
C ARG A 72 1.60 10.96 9.49
N PRO A 73 2.42 10.53 10.47
CA PRO A 73 3.45 11.37 11.04
C PRO A 73 4.58 11.62 10.02
N ASP A 74 5.28 12.74 10.17
CA ASP A 74 6.42 13.08 9.30
C ASP A 74 7.58 12.10 9.45
N THR A 75 7.79 11.61 10.68
CA THR A 75 8.86 10.68 11.04
C THR A 75 8.37 9.64 12.02
N ILE A 76 8.93 8.42 11.96
CA ILE A 76 8.75 7.38 12.98
C ILE A 76 10.10 6.82 13.41
N VAL A 77 10.20 6.48 14.70
CA VAL A 77 11.37 5.84 15.30
C VAL A 77 10.94 4.53 15.96
N SER A 78 11.72 3.46 15.77
CA SER A 78 11.36 2.09 16.18
C SER A 78 11.02 1.98 17.67
N ASP A 79 11.74 2.69 18.53
CA ASP A 79 11.57 2.65 19.99
C ASP A 79 10.22 3.20 20.48
N THR A 80 9.51 3.95 19.64
CA THR A 80 8.16 4.46 19.95
C THR A 80 7.04 3.51 19.52
N LEU A 81 7.38 2.41 18.83
CA LEU A 81 6.42 1.50 18.25
C LEU A 81 6.06 0.37 19.21
N HIS A 82 4.80 -0.02 19.20
CA HIS A 82 4.24 -1.01 20.10
C HIS A 82 4.23 -2.40 19.46
N TRP A 83 4.84 -3.34 20.18
CA TRP A 83 4.84 -4.75 19.83
C TRP A 83 3.64 -5.48 20.42
N ARG A 84 3.20 -5.11 21.63
CA ARG A 84 2.06 -5.73 22.31
C ARG A 84 0.81 -4.89 22.08
N VAL A 85 -0.28 -5.57 21.73
CA VAL A 85 -1.59 -4.95 21.55
C VAL A 85 -2.06 -4.31 22.86
N LYS A 86 -2.32 -3.00 22.84
CA LYS A 86 -3.04 -2.28 23.91
C LYS A 86 -4.53 -2.15 23.57
N SER A 87 -5.36 -1.78 24.54
CA SER A 87 -6.78 -1.53 24.27
C SER A 87 -6.95 -0.45 23.19
N GLY A 88 -7.71 -0.75 22.13
CA GLY A 88 -7.91 0.14 20.99
C GLY A 88 -6.86 0.05 19.87
N GLU A 89 -5.87 -0.83 19.99
CA GLU A 89 -4.83 -1.05 18.99
C GLU A 89 -5.13 -2.20 18.02
N LEU A 90 -4.33 -2.26 16.94
CA LEU A 90 -4.40 -3.32 15.93
C LEU A 90 -3.57 -4.54 16.36
N PRO A 91 -3.85 -5.74 15.82
CA PRO A 91 -2.95 -6.87 15.98
C PRO A 91 -1.54 -6.58 15.41
N SER A 92 -0.50 -6.95 16.14
CA SER A 92 0.89 -6.93 15.67
C SER A 92 1.29 -8.27 15.04
N TYR A 93 2.27 -8.22 14.13
CA TYR A 93 2.80 -9.40 13.45
C TYR A 93 4.31 -9.29 13.35
N GLU A 94 5.02 -10.35 13.74
CA GLU A 94 6.48 -10.33 13.80
C GLU A 94 7.05 -10.54 12.41
N HIS A 95 6.38 -11.42 11.70
CA HIS A 95 6.63 -11.78 10.33
C HIS A 95 5.30 -11.81 9.58
N PHE A 96 5.18 -10.93 8.60
CA PHE A 96 4.00 -10.80 7.77
C PHE A 96 4.44 -10.84 6.30
N PRO A 97 4.62 -12.05 5.73
CA PRO A 97 4.90 -12.22 4.31
C PRO A 97 3.65 -11.88 3.50
N MET A 98 3.76 -10.92 2.59
CA MET A 98 2.65 -10.53 1.73
C MET A 98 3.13 -10.20 0.31
N SER A 99 2.23 -10.26 -0.66
CA SER A 99 2.58 -9.89 -2.03
C SER A 99 2.92 -8.40 -2.13
N ARG A 100 3.85 -8.06 -3.02
CA ARG A 100 4.21 -6.66 -3.31
C ARG A 100 3.01 -5.83 -3.75
N GLN A 101 2.11 -6.40 -4.54
CA GLN A 101 0.90 -5.72 -5.00
C GLN A 101 -0.02 -5.37 -3.84
N LEU A 102 -0.23 -6.30 -2.91
CA LEU A 102 -1.04 -6.04 -1.72
C LEU A 102 -0.37 -4.96 -0.86
N PHE A 103 0.95 -5.00 -0.70
CA PHE A 103 1.67 -3.96 0.05
C PHE A 103 1.55 -2.59 -0.61
N ALA A 104 1.70 -2.49 -1.93
CA ALA A 104 1.50 -1.25 -2.68
C ALA A 104 0.07 -0.71 -2.52
N SER A 105 -0.95 -1.58 -2.46
CA SER A 105 -2.33 -1.16 -2.21
C SER A 105 -2.59 -0.61 -0.80
N TRP A 106 -1.67 -0.82 0.14
CA TRP A 106 -1.74 -0.19 1.47
C TRP A 106 -1.16 1.24 1.48
N SER A 107 -0.86 1.81 0.30
CA SER A 107 -0.33 3.16 0.11
C SER A 107 0.87 3.49 1.02
N PRO A 108 1.94 2.66 1.04
CA PRO A 108 3.02 2.77 2.01
C PRO A 108 3.87 4.02 1.78
N GLU A 109 4.18 4.73 2.87
CA GLU A 109 5.09 5.87 2.87
C GLU A 109 6.26 5.62 3.82
N LEU A 110 7.48 5.74 3.30
CA LEU A 110 8.71 5.64 4.09
C LEU A 110 8.85 6.86 5.00
N ARG A 111 8.92 6.64 6.32
CA ARG A 111 8.96 7.68 7.36
C ARG A 111 10.13 7.53 8.33
N GLY A 112 10.98 6.53 8.14
CA GLY A 112 12.16 6.33 8.98
C GLY A 112 12.92 5.06 8.61
N PHE A 113 13.94 4.77 9.40
CA PHE A 113 14.76 3.57 9.25
C PHE A 113 15.11 2.99 10.60
N ASP A 114 15.26 1.67 10.62
CA ASP A 114 15.81 0.91 11.73
C ASP A 114 16.67 -0.24 11.18
N SER A 115 17.63 -0.69 11.97
CA SER A 115 18.48 -1.83 11.60
C SER A 115 17.65 -3.11 11.50
N VAL A 116 17.90 -3.93 10.48
CA VAL A 116 17.34 -5.29 10.42
C VAL A 116 18.25 -6.22 11.21
N THR A 117 17.68 -6.94 12.17
CA THR A 117 18.46 -7.83 13.03
C THR A 117 18.71 -9.19 12.39
N ILE A 118 19.71 -9.93 12.89
CA ILE A 118 20.00 -11.29 12.42
C ILE A 118 18.81 -12.23 12.66
N ASP A 119 18.11 -12.07 13.78
CA ASP A 119 16.92 -12.88 14.09
C ASP A 119 15.77 -12.60 13.11
N GLU A 120 15.58 -11.33 12.72
CA GLU A 120 14.59 -10.97 11.69
C GLU A 120 14.93 -11.61 10.34
N ILE A 121 16.21 -11.65 9.95
CA ILE A 121 16.65 -12.35 8.74
C ILE A 121 16.45 -13.86 8.85
N ARG A 122 16.82 -14.47 9.97
CA ARG A 122 16.70 -15.91 10.19
C ARG A 122 15.25 -16.39 10.07
N MET A 123 14.30 -15.65 10.64
CA MET A 123 12.88 -15.95 10.53
C MET A 123 12.37 -15.94 9.07
N VAL A 124 12.90 -15.05 8.23
CA VAL A 124 12.57 -15.04 6.79
C VAL A 124 13.12 -16.29 6.09
N GLU A 125 14.33 -16.74 6.43
CA GLU A 125 14.90 -17.97 5.86
C GLU A 125 14.14 -19.21 6.32
N GLU A 126 13.80 -19.29 7.61
CA GLU A 126 13.00 -20.38 8.17
C GLU A 126 11.64 -20.50 7.45
N TRP A 127 10.96 -19.38 7.19
CA TRP A 127 9.73 -19.35 6.41
C TRP A 127 9.90 -19.87 4.98
N LYS A 128 11.02 -19.54 4.30
CA LYS A 128 11.29 -20.08 2.96
C LYS A 128 11.44 -21.59 3.00
N THR A 129 12.12 -22.11 4.03
CA THR A 129 12.33 -23.55 4.17
C THR A 129 11.07 -24.32 4.58
N SER A 130 10.07 -23.67 5.18
CA SER A 130 8.83 -24.31 5.64
C SER A 130 7.71 -24.36 4.59
N GLY A 131 7.93 -23.84 3.38
CA GLY A 131 6.96 -23.89 2.28
C GLY A 131 6.32 -22.55 1.91
N GLY A 132 6.61 -21.47 2.66
CA GLY A 132 6.51 -20.11 2.15
C GLY A 132 5.12 -19.56 1.80
N GLU A 133 4.15 -19.63 2.71
CA GLU A 133 2.82 -19.05 2.48
C GLU A 133 2.82 -17.51 2.48
N ILE A 134 2.12 -16.90 1.53
CA ILE A 134 2.07 -15.44 1.28
C ILE A 134 0.64 -14.93 1.46
N VAL A 135 0.47 -13.84 2.20
CA VAL A 135 -0.82 -13.13 2.26
C VAL A 135 -1.07 -12.38 0.95
N GLY A 136 -2.22 -12.64 0.32
CA GLY A 136 -2.61 -12.00 -0.95
C GLY A 136 -1.92 -12.57 -2.19
N GLY A 137 -1.42 -13.82 -2.11
CA GLY A 137 -1.03 -14.60 -3.27
C GLY A 137 -2.25 -15.31 -3.86
N GLY A 138 -2.76 -14.79 -4.97
CA GLY A 138 -3.82 -15.37 -5.79
C GLY A 138 -3.55 -15.09 -7.26
#